data_AF-A0A6T7EBI6-F1
#
_entry.id   AF-A0A6T7EBI6-F1
#
_cell.length_a   1.000
_cell.length_b   1.000
_cell.length_c   1.000
_cell.angle_alpha   90.00
_cell.angle_beta   90.00
_cell.angle_gamma   90.00
#
_symmetry.space_group_name_H-M   'P 1'
#
loop_
_entity.id
_entity.type
_entity.pdbx_description
1 polymer ?
#
loop_
_entity_poly.entity_id
_entity_poly.type
_entity_poly.pdbx_seq_one_letter_code
_entity_poly.pdbx_strand_id
1 'polypeptide(L)'
;VEWCVSNIADHGGLYSYRICQDDSIVAKFIDAEYTPDQDEMDALEACFQEGILRCDDVEGQDCPVHPDCEGTGWGCETQNGAWFGCGPKDDGRCMSKGVDSCATHGADGSILRDQVKLPNHQSNHTLLGFRWDCEDTGQLWLHCADIALE
;
A
#
# COMPACT_ATOMS: atom_id res chain seq x y z
N VAL A 1 6.30 -2.73 7.74
CA VAL A 1 6.38 -2.30 6.32
C VAL A 1 6.68 -0.81 6.29
N GLU A 2 7.42 -0.35 5.28
CA GLU A 2 7.84 1.03 5.19
C GLU A 2 7.75 1.51 3.74
N TRP A 3 7.42 2.79 3.58
CA TRP A 3 7.53 3.48 2.29
C TRP A 3 8.01 4.91 2.51
N CYS A 4 8.52 5.52 1.44
CA CYS A 4 9.12 6.85 1.47
C CYS A 4 8.25 7.83 0.68
N VAL A 5 7.80 8.90 1.34
CA VAL A 5 7.10 10.01 0.67
C VAL A 5 8.04 11.19 0.47
N SER A 6 8.04 11.78 -0.73
CA SER A 6 8.85 12.96 -1.04
C SER A 6 8.19 14.23 -0.54
N ASN A 7 8.99 15.16 0.02
CA ASN A 7 8.46 16.42 0.54
C ASN A 7 7.89 17.37 -0.52
N ILE A 8 8.21 17.16 -1.80
CA ILE A 8 7.64 17.91 -2.93
C ILE A 8 6.47 17.19 -3.60
N ALA A 9 6.12 15.99 -3.15
CA ALA A 9 5.08 15.15 -3.72
C ALA A 9 4.24 14.44 -2.65
N ASP A 10 4.05 15.07 -1.48
CA ASP A 10 3.12 14.56 -0.47
C ASP A 10 1.67 14.90 -0.86
N HIS A 11 1.01 13.94 -1.50
CA HIS A 11 -0.34 14.09 -2.04
C HIS A 11 -1.46 13.65 -1.08
N GLY A 12 -1.13 13.32 0.18
CA GLY A 12 -2.13 12.82 1.15
C GLY A 12 -2.82 11.53 0.72
N GLY A 13 -3.95 11.19 1.35
CA GLY A 13 -4.80 10.07 0.93
C GLY A 13 -4.55 8.75 1.66
N LEU A 14 -4.78 7.66 0.95
CA LEU A 14 -4.90 6.31 1.51
C LEU A 14 -3.94 5.34 0.83
N TYR A 15 -3.37 4.42 1.58
CA TYR A 15 -2.46 3.41 1.03
C TYR A 15 -2.69 2.02 1.66
N SER A 16 -2.25 0.98 0.95
CA SER A 16 -2.40 -0.40 1.39
C SER A 16 -1.19 -1.26 1.00
N TYR A 17 -1.05 -2.37 1.72
CA TYR A 17 -0.10 -3.44 1.43
C TYR A 17 -0.89 -4.72 1.18
N ARG A 18 -0.44 -5.53 0.23
CA ARG A 18 -1.24 -6.60 -0.37
C ARG A 18 -0.37 -7.80 -0.73
N ILE A 19 -0.88 -9.02 -0.56
CA ILE A 19 -0.23 -10.25 -1.00
C ILE A 19 -1.23 -11.06 -1.82
N CYS A 20 -0.94 -11.28 -3.10
CA CYS A 20 -1.67 -12.25 -3.91
C CYS A 20 -1.32 -13.67 -3.44
N GLN A 21 -2.33 -14.44 -3.02
CA GLN A 21 -2.16 -15.81 -2.51
C GLN A 21 -2.34 -16.88 -3.60
N ASP A 22 -2.45 -16.48 -4.87
CA ASP A 22 -2.41 -17.38 -6.02
C ASP A 22 -0.99 -17.39 -6.62
N ASP A 23 -0.21 -18.40 -6.23
CA ASP A 23 1.18 -18.54 -6.68
C ASP A 23 1.27 -18.70 -8.22
N SER A 24 0.22 -19.18 -8.89
CA SER A 24 0.23 -19.33 -10.35
C SER A 24 0.14 -18.00 -11.10
N ILE A 25 -0.52 -17.00 -10.49
CA ILE A 25 -0.53 -15.63 -10.99
C ILE A 25 0.82 -14.99 -10.69
N VAL A 26 1.31 -15.08 -9.45
CA VAL A 26 2.57 -14.43 -9.02
C VAL A 26 3.78 -14.98 -9.79
N ALA A 27 3.81 -16.28 -10.09
CA ALA A 27 4.90 -16.92 -10.83
C ALA A 27 5.25 -16.21 -12.14
N LYS A 28 4.27 -15.61 -12.81
CA LYS A 28 4.47 -14.86 -14.07
C LYS A 28 5.25 -13.55 -13.89
N PHE A 29 5.26 -12.99 -12.69
CA PHE A 29 5.87 -11.70 -12.36
C PHE A 29 7.25 -11.83 -11.71
N ILE A 30 7.64 -13.05 -11.37
CA ILE A 30 8.95 -13.39 -10.82
C ILE A 30 9.79 -14.24 -11.78
N ASP A 31 9.30 -14.45 -13.00
CA ASP A 31 10.02 -15.10 -14.10
C ASP A 31 10.72 -14.05 -14.96
N ALA A 32 12.05 -14.04 -14.93
CA ALA A 32 12.88 -13.10 -15.69
C ALA A 32 12.84 -13.33 -17.22
N GLU A 33 12.37 -14.50 -17.68
CA GLU A 33 12.24 -14.84 -19.10
C GLU A 33 10.84 -14.51 -19.66
N TYR A 34 9.91 -14.10 -18.79
CA TYR A 34 8.53 -13.79 -19.15
C TYR A 34 8.21 -12.30 -18.95
N THR A 35 7.32 -11.76 -19.77
CA THR A 35 6.81 -10.40 -19.62
C THR A 35 5.29 -10.47 -19.61
N PRO A 36 4.64 -10.25 -18.45
CA PRO A 36 3.19 -10.29 -18.35
C PRO A 36 2.51 -9.29 -19.30
N ASP A 37 1.38 -9.71 -19.86
CA ASP A 37 0.52 -8.81 -20.63
C ASP A 37 -0.45 -8.02 -19.72
N GLN A 38 -1.29 -7.17 -20.33
CA GLN A 38 -2.23 -6.33 -19.57
C GLN A 38 -3.27 -7.15 -18.82
N ASP A 39 -3.78 -8.24 -19.40
CA ASP A 39 -4.81 -9.07 -18.75
C ASP A 39 -4.20 -9.78 -17.53
N GLU A 40 -2.92 -10.17 -17.61
CA GLU A 40 -2.17 -10.75 -16.50
C GLU A 40 -1.83 -9.72 -15.41
N MET A 41 -1.50 -8.48 -15.79
CA MET A 41 -1.34 -7.36 -14.85
C MET A 41 -2.65 -7.07 -14.11
N ASP A 42 -3.77 -7.04 -14.83
CA ASP A 42 -5.09 -6.82 -14.25
C ASP A 42 -5.50 -7.98 -13.32
N ALA A 43 -5.17 -9.22 -13.70
CA ALA A 43 -5.38 -10.39 -12.85
C ALA A 43 -4.55 -10.34 -11.57
N LEU A 44 -3.29 -9.89 -11.65
CA LEU A 44 -2.45 -9.70 -10.47
C LEU A 44 -2.99 -8.59 -9.57
N GLU A 45 -3.38 -7.45 -10.13
CA GLU A 45 -3.97 -6.35 -9.35
C GLU A 45 -5.27 -6.80 -8.67
N ALA A 46 -6.14 -7.54 -9.36
CA ALA A 46 -7.35 -8.11 -8.76
C ALA A 46 -7.02 -9.06 -7.60
N CYS A 47 -6.05 -9.96 -7.79
CA CYS A 47 -5.59 -10.86 -6.73
C CYS A 47 -5.00 -10.09 -5.53
N PHE A 48 -4.26 -9.00 -5.77
CA PHE A 48 -3.78 -8.11 -4.70
C PHE A 48 -4.92 -7.40 -3.97
N GLN A 49 -5.98 -6.97 -4.66
CA GLN A 49 -7.15 -6.37 -4.01
C GLN A 49 -7.89 -7.37 -3.11
N GLU A 50 -7.93 -8.64 -3.48
CA GLU A 50 -8.44 -9.71 -2.59
C GLU A 50 -7.49 -9.99 -1.41
N GLY A 51 -6.19 -9.77 -1.63
CA GLY A 51 -5.10 -10.01 -0.68
C GLY A 51 -4.68 -8.82 0.18
N ILE A 52 -5.56 -7.85 0.43
CA ILE A 52 -5.23 -6.70 1.30
C ILE A 52 -4.84 -7.15 2.70
N LEU A 53 -3.67 -6.73 3.15
CA LEU A 53 -3.21 -6.87 4.53
C LEU A 53 -3.80 -5.73 5.35
N ARG A 54 -4.86 -6.03 6.11
CA ARG A 54 -5.65 -5.00 6.76
C ARG A 54 -4.87 -4.34 7.90
N CYS A 55 -5.07 -3.03 8.08
CA CYS A 55 -4.52 -2.31 9.22
C CYS A 55 -5.04 -2.89 10.55
N ASP A 56 -6.33 -3.21 10.63
CA ASP A 56 -7.00 -3.67 11.85
C ASP A 56 -6.78 -5.16 12.20
N ASP A 57 -6.01 -5.89 11.38
CA ASP A 57 -5.57 -7.25 11.71
C ASP A 57 -4.41 -7.29 12.73
N VAL A 58 -3.78 -6.15 12.99
CA VAL A 58 -2.70 -6.00 13.98
C VAL A 58 -3.28 -5.48 15.30
N GLU A 59 -3.20 -6.30 16.35
CA GLU A 59 -3.73 -5.95 17.67
C GLU A 59 -3.05 -4.69 18.23
N GLY A 60 -3.86 -3.68 18.58
CA GLY A 60 -3.39 -2.43 19.18
C GLY A 60 -2.89 -1.38 18.18
N GLN A 61 -2.91 -1.65 16.87
CA GLN A 61 -2.64 -0.65 15.84
C GLN A 61 -3.84 0.31 15.69
N ASP A 62 -3.57 1.61 15.58
CA ASP A 62 -4.60 2.62 15.36
C ASP A 62 -4.91 2.76 13.87
N CYS A 63 -6.15 2.46 13.49
CA CYS A 63 -6.61 2.39 12.11
C CYS A 63 -7.85 3.26 11.90
N PRO A 64 -7.73 4.60 12.05
CA PRO A 64 -8.87 5.50 11.95
C PRO A 64 -9.34 5.66 10.50
N VAL A 65 -10.61 6.04 10.34
CA VAL A 65 -11.12 6.57 9.06
C VAL A 65 -10.26 7.78 8.68
N HIS A 66 -9.91 7.91 7.40
CA HIS A 66 -9.23 9.12 6.93
C HIS A 66 -10.13 10.34 7.17
N PRO A 67 -9.65 11.42 7.83
CA PRO A 67 -10.49 12.55 8.24
C PRO A 67 -11.30 13.18 7.10
N ASP A 68 -10.70 13.29 5.92
CA ASP A 68 -11.34 13.86 4.74
C ASP A 68 -12.35 12.92 4.04
N CYS A 69 -12.46 11.68 4.52
CA CYS A 69 -13.44 10.68 4.06
C CYS A 69 -14.59 10.44 5.05
N GLU A 70 -14.46 10.87 6.30
CA GLU A 70 -15.43 10.62 7.35
C GLU A 70 -16.80 11.27 7.02
N GLY A 71 -17.87 10.47 7.02
CA GLY A 71 -19.24 10.96 6.80
C GLY A 71 -19.55 11.36 5.35
N THR A 72 -18.68 11.03 4.39
CA THR A 72 -18.88 11.37 2.96
C THR A 72 -19.79 10.37 2.23
N GLY A 73 -19.89 9.14 2.71
CA GLY A 73 -20.54 8.02 2.01
C GLY A 73 -19.76 7.50 0.80
N TRP A 74 -18.52 7.95 0.59
CA TRP A 74 -17.69 7.58 -0.56
C TRP A 74 -16.97 6.25 -0.34
N GLY A 75 -16.45 5.67 -1.43
CA GLY A 75 -15.69 4.42 -1.36
C GLY A 75 -14.48 4.49 -0.41
N CYS A 76 -13.89 5.66 -0.21
CA CYS A 76 -12.79 5.82 0.73
C CYS A 76 -13.21 5.67 2.21
N GLU A 77 -14.47 5.93 2.55
CA GLU A 77 -15.03 5.62 3.86
C GLU A 77 -15.18 4.10 4.06
N THR A 78 -15.50 3.37 2.99
CA THR A 78 -15.64 1.91 3.03
C THR A 78 -14.31 1.16 3.18
N GLN A 79 -13.18 1.85 3.03
CA GLN A 79 -11.83 1.29 3.23
C GLN A 79 -11.37 1.35 4.70
N ASN A 80 -12.22 1.84 5.61
CA ASN A 80 -11.93 1.95 7.04
C ASN A 80 -11.48 0.61 7.66
N GLY A 81 -10.43 0.66 8.48
CA GLY A 81 -9.80 -0.50 9.13
C GLY A 81 -8.97 -1.38 8.18
N ALA A 82 -9.27 -1.39 6.88
CA ALA A 82 -8.53 -2.17 5.89
C ALA A 82 -7.27 -1.44 5.42
N TRP A 83 -7.41 -0.17 5.04
CA TRP A 83 -6.32 0.64 4.51
C TRP A 83 -5.69 1.52 5.59
N PHE A 84 -4.50 2.00 5.29
CA PHE A 84 -3.78 2.97 6.10
C PHE A 84 -4.06 4.38 5.55
N GLY A 85 -4.20 5.35 6.45
CA GLY A 85 -4.39 6.74 6.08
C GLY A 85 -3.15 7.58 6.32
N CYS A 86 -2.92 8.55 5.46
CA CYS A 86 -2.08 9.69 5.79
C CYS A 86 -2.74 10.56 6.89
N GLY A 87 -2.06 11.62 7.32
CA GLY A 87 -2.70 12.70 8.09
C GLY A 87 -3.64 13.54 7.20
N PRO A 88 -4.44 14.43 7.80
CA PRO A 88 -5.41 15.24 7.06
C PRO A 88 -4.73 16.19 6.09
N LYS A 89 -5.45 16.56 5.03
CA LYS A 89 -4.97 17.38 3.92
C LYS A 89 -4.28 18.68 4.33
N ASP A 90 -4.87 19.37 5.31
CA ASP A 90 -4.46 20.69 5.78
C ASP A 90 -3.54 20.67 7.02
N ASP A 91 -3.23 19.49 7.57
CA ASP A 91 -2.36 19.34 8.75
C ASP A 91 -1.32 18.21 8.56
N GLY A 92 -0.39 18.45 7.63
CA GLY A 92 0.85 17.70 7.46
C GLY A 92 0.78 16.39 6.67
N ARG A 93 -0.40 15.93 6.22
CA ARG A 93 -0.56 14.85 5.21
C ARG A 93 0.21 13.57 5.56
N CYS A 94 0.82 12.87 4.60
CA CYS A 94 1.54 11.62 4.89
C CYS A 94 2.76 11.90 5.78
N MET A 95 3.48 13.00 5.54
CA MET A 95 4.66 13.37 6.32
C MET A 95 4.39 13.67 7.80
N SER A 96 3.16 14.05 8.18
CA SER A 96 2.76 14.21 9.60
C SER A 96 2.96 12.93 10.42
N LYS A 97 2.92 11.77 9.74
CA LYS A 97 3.14 10.43 10.32
C LYS A 97 4.57 9.92 10.09
N GLY A 98 5.46 10.77 9.58
CA GLY A 98 6.84 10.42 9.31
C GLY A 98 7.60 10.06 10.59
N VAL A 99 8.30 8.93 10.58
CA VAL A 99 9.09 8.45 11.73
C VAL A 99 10.59 8.58 11.53
N ASP A 100 11.05 8.78 10.30
CA ASP A 100 12.45 8.95 9.93
C ASP A 100 12.56 9.63 8.55
N SER A 101 13.79 9.86 8.07
CA SER A 101 14.10 10.40 6.76
C SER A 101 14.46 9.31 5.74
N CYS A 102 14.21 9.58 4.47
CA CYS A 102 14.60 8.72 3.36
C CYS A 102 14.98 9.55 2.12
N ALA A 103 15.78 8.97 1.23
CA ALA A 103 16.20 9.63 0.01
C ALA A 103 15.11 9.56 -1.07
N THR A 104 14.78 10.69 -1.67
CA THR A 104 13.90 10.76 -2.85
C THR A 104 14.62 11.44 -4.01
N HIS A 105 14.09 11.31 -5.22
CA HIS A 105 14.70 11.94 -6.37
C HIS A 105 14.51 13.46 -6.33
N GLY A 106 15.60 14.20 -6.15
CA GLY A 106 15.60 15.66 -6.19
C GLY A 106 15.02 16.36 -4.96
N ALA A 107 14.76 15.61 -3.87
CA ALA A 107 14.20 16.12 -2.64
C ALA A 107 14.58 15.23 -1.44
N ASP A 108 14.23 15.69 -0.24
CA ASP A 108 14.24 14.85 0.96
C ASP A 108 12.89 14.12 1.07
N GLY A 109 12.85 13.03 1.83
CA GLY A 109 11.62 12.29 2.09
C GLY A 109 11.44 11.91 3.55
N SER A 110 10.23 11.50 3.89
CA SER A 110 9.87 10.94 5.20
C SER A 110 9.47 9.48 5.07
N ILE A 111 9.95 8.65 5.99
CA ILE A 111 9.55 7.25 6.12
C ILE A 111 8.22 7.19 6.85
N LEU A 112 7.23 6.57 6.24
CA LEU A 112 6.04 6.09 6.93
C LEU A 112 6.26 4.61 7.27
N ARG A 113 5.94 4.23 8.50
CA ARG A 113 6.15 2.88 9.04
C ARG A 113 4.87 2.37 9.67
N ASP A 114 4.44 1.21 9.20
CA ASP A 114 3.26 0.52 9.72
C ASP A 114 3.57 -0.95 10.01
N GLN A 115 2.64 -1.60 10.70
CA GLN A 115 2.64 -3.05 10.89
C GLN A 115 1.50 -3.67 10.08
N VAL A 116 1.78 -4.86 9.55
CA VAL A 116 0.79 -5.69 8.84
C VAL A 116 0.92 -7.11 9.38
N LYS A 117 -0.21 -7.82 9.43
CA LYS A 117 -0.23 -9.25 9.73
C LYS A 117 -0.10 -10.02 8.42
N LEU A 118 0.91 -10.89 8.33
CA LEU A 118 1.10 -11.76 7.16
C LEU A 118 -0.02 -12.82 7.10
N PRO A 119 -0.46 -13.21 5.89
CA PRO A 119 -1.50 -14.22 5.72
C PRO A 119 -1.00 -15.61 6.11
N ASN A 120 -1.94 -16.52 6.36
CA ASN A 120 -1.62 -17.94 6.50
C ASN A 120 -1.44 -18.59 5.11
N HIS A 121 -0.46 -18.12 4.36
CA HIS A 121 -0.05 -18.59 3.04
C HIS A 121 1.45 -18.85 3.06
N GLN A 122 1.91 -19.95 2.47
CA GLN A 122 3.32 -20.28 2.39
C GLN A 122 3.80 -20.15 0.95
N SER A 123 4.92 -19.48 0.76
CA SER A 123 5.54 -19.34 -0.56
C SER A 123 7.02 -19.04 -0.41
N ASN A 124 7.86 -19.80 -1.11
CA ASN A 124 9.31 -19.57 -1.12
C ASN A 124 9.68 -18.25 -1.80
N HIS A 125 8.82 -17.74 -2.69
CA HIS A 125 9.01 -16.49 -3.41
C HIS A 125 7.65 -15.98 -3.89
N THR A 126 7.17 -14.92 -3.25
CA THR A 126 5.96 -14.18 -3.63
C THR A 126 6.22 -12.67 -3.62
N LEU A 127 5.18 -11.88 -3.87
CA LEU A 127 5.25 -10.42 -3.93
C LEU A 127 4.41 -9.76 -2.84
N LEU A 128 5.00 -8.78 -2.16
CA LEU A 128 4.29 -7.79 -1.36
C LEU A 128 4.03 -6.56 -2.23
N GLY A 129 2.77 -6.29 -2.58
CA GLY A 129 2.35 -5.12 -3.35
C GLY A 129 1.97 -3.94 -2.45
N PHE A 130 2.55 -2.78 -2.71
CA PHE A 130 2.16 -1.48 -2.15
C PHE A 130 1.29 -0.72 -3.15
N ARG A 131 0.28 -0.02 -2.65
CA ARG A 131 -0.55 0.91 -3.43
C ARG A 131 -0.86 2.15 -2.61
N TRP A 132 -0.71 3.32 -3.23
CA TRP A 132 -1.10 4.60 -2.67
C TRP A 132 -2.02 5.36 -3.63
N ASP A 133 -3.22 5.66 -3.14
CA ASP A 133 -4.25 6.44 -3.79
C ASP A 133 -4.17 7.89 -3.30
N CYS A 134 -3.75 8.79 -4.18
CA CYS A 134 -3.54 10.19 -3.84
C CYS A 134 -4.86 10.94 -3.63
N GLU A 135 -4.92 11.78 -2.61
CA GLU A 135 -6.09 12.63 -2.35
C GLU A 135 -6.11 13.86 -3.26
N ASP A 136 -4.95 14.49 -3.48
CA ASP A 136 -4.87 15.75 -4.20
C ASP A 136 -4.91 15.64 -5.72
N THR A 137 -4.65 14.44 -6.25
CA THR A 137 -4.51 14.21 -7.70
C THR A 137 -5.08 12.86 -8.07
N GLY A 138 -5.47 12.67 -9.33
CA GLY A 138 -5.90 11.38 -9.87
C GLY A 138 -4.74 10.42 -10.15
N GLN A 139 -3.79 10.30 -9.22
CA GLN A 139 -2.60 9.47 -9.36
C GLN A 139 -2.68 8.24 -8.44
N LEU A 140 -2.05 7.16 -8.90
CA LEU A 140 -1.82 5.93 -8.15
C LEU A 140 -0.32 5.62 -8.18
N TRP A 141 0.25 5.32 -7.02
CA TRP A 141 1.64 4.86 -6.91
C TRP A 141 1.66 3.39 -6.51
N LEU A 142 2.31 2.58 -7.34
CA LEU A 142 2.38 1.13 -7.18
C LEU A 142 3.83 0.70 -7.09
N HIS A 143 4.14 -0.12 -6.08
CA HIS A 143 5.45 -0.74 -5.91
C HIS A 143 5.27 -2.19 -5.45
N CYS A 144 6.29 -3.02 -5.62
CA CYS A 144 6.31 -4.36 -5.06
C CYS A 144 7.69 -4.71 -4.50
N ALA A 145 7.71 -5.70 -3.61
CA ALA A 145 8.92 -6.31 -3.08
C ALA A 145 8.80 -7.83 -3.10
N ASP A 146 9.87 -8.51 -3.57
CA ASP A 146 10.02 -9.95 -3.49
C ASP A 146 10.23 -10.39 -2.02
N ILE A 147 9.41 -11.32 -1.56
CA ILE A 147 9.46 -11.85 -0.18
C ILE A 147 9.28 -13.37 -0.17
N ALA A 148 9.65 -14.01 0.95
CA ALA A 148 9.26 -15.38 1.27
C ALA A 148 8.31 -15.39 2.48
N LEU A 149 7.40 -16.34 2.52
CA LEU A 149 6.48 -16.62 3.61
C LEU A 149 6.72 -18.06 4.09
N GLU A 150 7.31 -18.20 5.27
CA GLU A 150 7.70 -19.48 5.89
C GLU A 150 6.76 -19.90 7.04
#